data_AF-A0A0W4ZL87-F1
#
_entry.id   AF-A0A0W4ZL87-F1
#
_cell.length_a   1.000
_cell.length_b   1.000
_cell.length_c   1.000
_cell.angle_alpha   90.00
_cell.angle_beta   90.00
_cell.angle_gamma   90.00
#
_symmetry.space_group_name_H-M   'P 1'
#
loop_
_entity.id
_entity.type
_entity.pdbx_description
1 polymer ?
#
loop_
_entity_poly.entity_id
_entity_poly.type
_entity_poly.pdbx_seq_one_letter_code
_entity_poly.pdbx_strand_id
1 'polypeptide(L)'
;MYHIIEKEILETRLSRIENIVYGVNNMASSKDISLDILSLINFIEVEINKLVKGSEVLRKMLYLFDTFLLEEKFFSFKSYDVILQSEKNRVVFSNTPLYSTVTSQMLSIRELSIPDSDIYFQVAANIYQLHIMFISIESVEKQLNFLSRRIAKVLELWYEVGIDTVNDCFLEWDERIDNLNSKMQKCCTFNM
;
A
#
# COMPACT_ATOMS: atom_id res chain seq x y z
N MET A 1 -43.36 19.55 -9.75
CA MET A 1 -42.39 18.64 -9.12
C MET A 1 -41.73 17.71 -10.14
N TYR A 2 -42.45 17.14 -11.12
CA TYR A 2 -41.88 16.32 -12.21
C TYR A 2 -40.84 17.04 -13.09
N HIS A 3 -41.07 18.30 -13.47
CA HIS A 3 -40.12 19.04 -14.33
C HIS A 3 -38.78 19.42 -13.65
N ILE A 4 -38.71 19.36 -12.32
CA ILE A 4 -37.47 19.67 -11.58
C ILE A 4 -36.51 18.48 -11.66
N ILE A 5 -37.06 17.26 -11.55
CA ILE A 5 -36.30 16.01 -11.63
C ILE A 5 -35.78 15.80 -13.05
N GLU A 6 -36.57 16.10 -14.08
CA GLU A 6 -36.11 16.04 -15.49
C GLU A 6 -34.95 16.99 -15.75
N LYS A 7 -35.01 18.21 -15.21
CA LYS A 7 -33.95 19.19 -15.35
C LYS A 7 -32.65 18.74 -14.68
N GLU A 8 -32.73 18.21 -13.47
CA GLU A 8 -31.57 17.72 -12.71
C GLU A 8 -30.91 16.48 -13.36
N ILE A 9 -31.72 15.58 -13.95
CA ILE A 9 -31.22 14.46 -14.76
C ILE A 9 -30.54 14.97 -16.04
N LEU A 10 -31.08 16.02 -16.66
CA LEU A 10 -30.49 16.58 -17.88
C LEU A 10 -29.16 17.27 -17.59
N GLU A 11 -29.08 18.03 -16.50
CA GLU A 11 -27.86 18.72 -16.05
C GLU A 11 -26.76 17.73 -15.65
N THR A 12 -27.10 16.65 -14.94
CA THR A 12 -26.13 15.59 -14.60
C THR A 12 -25.64 14.82 -15.83
N ARG A 13 -26.50 14.60 -16.83
CA ARG A 13 -26.09 13.99 -18.10
C ARG A 13 -25.22 14.92 -18.94
N LEU A 14 -25.55 16.21 -18.99
CA LEU A 14 -24.72 17.23 -19.65
C LEU A 14 -23.35 17.33 -19.01
N SER A 15 -23.29 17.41 -17.68
CA SER A 15 -22.02 17.43 -16.93
C SER A 15 -21.18 16.17 -17.18
N ARG A 16 -21.81 14.99 -17.29
CA ARG A 16 -21.09 13.77 -17.69
C ARG A 16 -20.53 13.84 -19.10
N ILE A 17 -21.32 14.32 -20.07
CA ILE A 17 -20.85 14.46 -21.46
C ILE A 17 -19.72 15.48 -21.54
N GLU A 18 -19.84 16.61 -20.84
CA GLU A 18 -18.81 17.64 -20.74
C GLU A 18 -17.52 17.08 -20.12
N ASN A 19 -17.63 16.32 -19.03
CA ASN A 19 -16.49 15.64 -18.40
C ASN A 19 -15.85 14.56 -19.30
N ILE A 20 -16.62 13.91 -20.17
CA ILE A 20 -16.09 12.93 -21.13
C ILE A 20 -15.38 13.63 -22.29
N VAL A 21 -15.92 14.76 -22.75
CA VAL A 21 -15.39 15.50 -23.90
C VAL A 21 -14.14 16.31 -23.53
N TYR A 22 -14.14 16.97 -22.37
CA TYR A 22 -13.02 17.80 -21.92
C TYR A 22 -12.07 17.07 -20.96
N GLY A 23 -12.50 15.95 -20.39
CA GLY A 23 -11.71 15.14 -19.46
C GLY A 23 -11.52 15.82 -18.10
N VAL A 24 -11.47 15.04 -17.02
CA VAL A 24 -11.10 15.49 -15.65
C VAL A 24 -9.59 15.80 -15.54
N ASN A 25 -8.95 16.12 -16.65
CA ASN A 25 -7.52 16.30 -16.74
C ASN A 25 -7.24 17.80 -16.93
N ASN A 26 -7.34 18.56 -15.83
CA ASN A 26 -6.65 19.85 -15.65
C ASN A 26 -5.11 19.64 -15.60
N MET A 27 -4.58 18.83 -16.52
CA MET A 27 -3.18 18.44 -16.70
C MET A 27 -2.90 18.33 -18.21
N ALA A 28 -3.40 19.29 -18.97
CA ALA A 28 -2.89 19.57 -20.31
C ALA A 28 -2.79 21.09 -20.47
N SER A 29 -1.57 21.59 -20.26
CA SER A 29 -0.96 22.69 -21.01
C SER A 29 -1.90 23.82 -21.46
N SER A 30 -1.71 24.97 -20.82
CA SER A 30 -2.07 26.35 -21.19
C SER A 30 -2.04 26.75 -22.70
N LYS A 31 -2.78 26.06 -23.56
CA LYS A 31 -3.13 26.50 -24.92
C LYS A 31 -4.52 25.99 -25.20
N ASP A 32 -5.43 26.93 -25.41
CA ASP A 32 -6.78 26.70 -25.91
C ASP A 32 -6.74 25.69 -27.07
N ILE A 33 -7.14 24.45 -26.79
CA ILE A 33 -7.44 23.47 -27.84
C ILE A 33 -8.85 23.83 -28.32
N SER A 34 -8.94 24.95 -29.03
CA SER A 34 -10.01 25.18 -30.01
C SER A 34 -9.71 24.38 -31.29
N LEU A 35 -9.12 23.18 -31.18
CA LEU A 35 -9.06 22.27 -32.31
C LEU A 35 -10.43 21.64 -32.44
N ASP A 36 -11.09 22.02 -33.52
CA ASP A 36 -12.28 21.40 -34.05
C ASP A 36 -12.17 19.87 -33.95
N ILE A 37 -12.89 19.27 -33.00
CA ILE A 37 -12.81 17.83 -32.67
C ILE A 37 -13.01 16.97 -33.93
N LEU A 38 -13.82 17.48 -34.86
CA LEU A 38 -14.06 16.89 -36.17
C LEU A 38 -12.79 16.80 -37.02
N SER A 39 -11.91 17.80 -36.97
CA SER A 39 -10.64 17.80 -37.69
C SER A 39 -9.64 16.79 -37.11
N LEU A 40 -9.63 16.61 -35.78
CA LEU A 40 -8.78 15.63 -35.11
C LEU A 40 -9.27 14.21 -35.37
N ILE A 41 -10.58 13.98 -35.31
CA ILE A 41 -11.19 12.68 -35.64
C ILE A 41 -10.91 12.32 -37.09
N ASN A 42 -11.10 13.26 -38.04
CA ASN A 42 -10.78 13.03 -39.44
C ASN A 42 -9.29 12.72 -39.67
N PHE A 43 -8.39 13.39 -38.94
CA PHE A 43 -6.96 13.10 -39.01
C PHE A 43 -6.64 11.68 -38.51
N ILE A 44 -7.20 11.30 -37.36
CA ILE A 44 -7.03 9.96 -36.78
C ILE A 44 -7.63 8.89 -37.71
N GLU A 45 -8.80 9.15 -38.30
CA GLU A 45 -9.45 8.24 -39.24
C GLU A 45 -8.60 8.05 -40.51
N VAL A 46 -8.01 9.11 -41.04
CA VAL A 46 -7.11 9.03 -42.19
C VAL A 46 -5.84 8.23 -41.85
N GLU A 47 -5.25 8.43 -40.68
CA GLU A 47 -4.06 7.69 -40.25
C GLU A 47 -4.35 6.21 -39.95
N ILE A 48 -5.47 5.92 -39.30
CA ILE A 48 -5.94 4.54 -39.11
C ILE A 48 -6.19 3.88 -40.46
N ASN A 49 -6.84 4.56 -41.41
CA ASN A 49 -7.07 4.01 -42.75
C ASN A 49 -5.78 3.75 -43.54
N LYS A 50 -4.72 4.55 -43.33
CA LYS A 50 -3.39 4.26 -43.89
C LYS A 50 -2.76 3.03 -43.24
N LEU A 51 -2.82 2.93 -41.91
CA LEU A 51 -2.31 1.79 -41.14
C LEU A 51 -3.03 0.48 -41.47
N VAL A 52 -4.35 0.53 -41.68
CA VAL A 52 -5.19 -0.61 -42.08
C VAL A 52 -4.85 -1.12 -43.47
N LYS A 53 -4.51 -0.22 -44.41
CA LYS A 53 -4.02 -0.60 -45.73
C LYS A 53 -2.62 -1.25 -45.69
N GLY A 54 -1.81 -0.91 -44.68
CA GLY A 54 -0.46 -1.46 -44.50
C GLY A 54 -0.41 -2.80 -43.75
N SER A 55 -1.45 -3.15 -42.97
CA SER A 55 -1.43 -4.35 -42.11
C SER A 55 -2.70 -5.18 -42.23
N GLU A 56 -2.56 -6.36 -42.84
CA GLU A 56 -3.58 -7.42 -42.90
C GLU A 56 -4.14 -7.80 -41.51
N VAL A 57 -3.32 -7.72 -40.47
CA VAL A 57 -3.68 -8.08 -39.09
C VAL A 57 -4.63 -7.04 -38.48
N LEU A 58 -4.32 -5.75 -38.66
CA LEU A 58 -5.20 -4.66 -38.18
C LEU A 58 -6.55 -4.68 -38.89
N ARG A 59 -6.56 -5.01 -40.18
CA ARG A 59 -7.82 -5.19 -40.92
C ARG A 59 -8.69 -6.31 -40.34
N LYS A 60 -8.09 -7.44 -39.98
CA LYS A 60 -8.82 -8.55 -39.32
C LYS A 60 -9.30 -8.17 -37.92
N MET A 61 -8.49 -7.44 -37.16
CA MET A 61 -8.85 -6.94 -35.83
C MET A 61 -10.01 -5.93 -35.89
N LEU A 62 -9.98 -4.98 -36.82
CA LEU A 62 -11.08 -4.02 -37.02
C LEU A 62 -12.36 -4.71 -37.45
N TYR A 63 -12.28 -5.69 -38.35
CA TYR A 63 -13.46 -6.48 -38.74
C TYR A 63 -14.07 -7.24 -37.55
N LEU A 64 -13.21 -7.78 -36.68
CA LEU A 64 -13.60 -8.41 -35.41
C LEU A 64 -14.23 -7.41 -34.43
N PHE A 65 -13.67 -6.20 -34.34
CA PHE A 65 -14.19 -5.16 -33.46
C PHE A 65 -15.55 -4.63 -33.94
N ASP A 66 -15.72 -4.47 -35.25
CA ASP A 66 -16.97 -4.02 -35.87
C ASP A 66 -18.07 -5.10 -35.73
N THR A 67 -17.69 -6.39 -35.83
CA THR A 67 -18.61 -7.50 -35.55
C THR A 67 -18.98 -7.60 -34.07
N PHE A 68 -18.03 -7.42 -33.14
CA PHE A 68 -18.33 -7.40 -31.70
C PHE A 68 -19.23 -6.23 -31.29
N LEU A 69 -19.00 -5.03 -31.82
CA LEU A 69 -19.85 -3.86 -31.53
C LEU A 69 -21.25 -3.95 -32.17
N LEU A 70 -21.38 -4.67 -33.28
CA LEU A 70 -22.69 -4.98 -33.86
C LEU A 70 -23.40 -6.13 -33.12
N GLU A 71 -22.68 -7.11 -32.57
CA GLU A 71 -23.25 -8.16 -31.71
C GLU A 71 -23.68 -7.64 -30.33
N GLU A 72 -23.01 -6.62 -29.77
CA GLU A 72 -23.47 -5.96 -28.53
C GLU A 72 -24.85 -5.28 -28.68
N LYS A 73 -25.27 -4.93 -29.91
CA LYS A 73 -26.64 -4.46 -30.17
C LYS A 73 -27.72 -5.53 -29.97
N PHE A 74 -27.35 -6.80 -29.76
CA PHE A 74 -28.28 -7.92 -29.53
C PHE A 74 -28.29 -8.48 -28.10
N PHE A 75 -27.74 -7.78 -27.10
CA PHE A 75 -28.24 -7.95 -25.73
C PHE A 75 -29.42 -7.02 -25.45
N SER A 76 -30.44 -7.07 -26.34
CA SER A 76 -31.80 -6.88 -25.86
C SER A 76 -32.04 -8.00 -24.87
N PHE A 77 -31.88 -7.73 -23.58
CA PHE A 77 -32.44 -8.58 -22.52
C PHE A 77 -33.90 -8.82 -22.90
N LYS A 78 -34.20 -9.96 -23.51
CA LYS A 78 -35.57 -10.45 -23.58
C LYS A 78 -35.95 -10.62 -22.13
N SER A 79 -36.78 -9.72 -21.63
CA SER A 79 -37.38 -9.89 -20.32
C SER A 79 -38.14 -11.22 -20.39
N TYR A 80 -37.55 -12.28 -19.85
CA TYR A 80 -38.23 -13.55 -19.66
C TYR A 80 -39.17 -13.36 -18.46
N ASP A 81 -40.21 -12.54 -18.65
CA ASP A 81 -41.31 -12.39 -17.69
C ASP A 81 -42.31 -13.55 -17.82
N VAL A 82 -41.80 -14.79 -17.85
CA VAL A 82 -42.61 -16.01 -17.82
C VAL A 82 -42.00 -17.00 -16.84
N ILE A 83 -41.82 -16.57 -15.59
CA ILE A 83 -41.68 -17.51 -14.48
C ILE A 83 -43.04 -17.55 -13.79
N LEU A 84 -43.66 -18.74 -13.71
CA LEU A 84 -44.96 -18.93 -13.06
C LEU A 84 -44.85 -18.44 -11.60
N GLN A 85 -45.86 -17.78 -11.05
CA GLN A 85 -45.81 -17.22 -9.69
C GLN A 85 -45.43 -18.28 -8.61
N SER A 86 -45.80 -19.53 -8.84
CA SER A 86 -45.40 -20.66 -7.98
C SER A 86 -43.89 -20.94 -7.99
N GLU A 87 -43.23 -20.79 -9.15
CA GLU A 87 -41.79 -20.96 -9.30
C GLU A 87 -41.03 -19.79 -8.69
N LYS A 88 -41.57 -18.56 -8.82
CA LYS A 88 -41.04 -17.38 -8.12
C LYS A 88 -41.06 -17.60 -6.61
N ASN A 89 -42.20 -18.06 -6.08
CA ASN A 89 -42.32 -18.38 -4.66
C ASN A 89 -41.34 -19.48 -4.24
N ARG A 90 -41.18 -20.53 -5.06
CA ARG A 90 -40.22 -21.62 -4.77
C ARG A 90 -38.78 -21.13 -4.72
N VAL A 91 -38.38 -20.28 -5.66
CA VAL A 91 -37.03 -19.68 -5.71
C VAL A 91 -36.81 -18.71 -4.56
N VAL A 92 -37.83 -17.92 -4.20
CA VAL A 92 -37.76 -17.03 -3.03
C VAL A 92 -37.61 -17.86 -1.76
N PHE A 93 -38.46 -18.86 -1.54
CA PHE A 93 -38.39 -19.74 -0.36
C PHE A 93 -37.09 -20.54 -0.26
N SER A 94 -36.54 -21.01 -1.38
CA SER A 94 -35.23 -21.68 -1.37
C SER A 94 -34.09 -20.73 -1.02
N ASN A 95 -34.22 -19.45 -1.35
CA ASN A 95 -33.19 -18.44 -1.12
C ASN A 95 -33.42 -17.60 0.15
N THR A 96 -34.59 -17.70 0.81
CA THR A 96 -34.90 -17.07 2.11
C THR A 96 -33.79 -17.17 3.15
N PRO A 97 -33.17 -18.35 3.41
CA PRO A 97 -32.08 -18.42 4.38
C PRO A 97 -30.83 -17.64 3.94
N LEU A 98 -30.57 -17.56 2.64
CA LEU A 98 -29.45 -16.80 2.06
C LEU A 98 -29.70 -15.29 2.14
N TYR A 99 -30.95 -14.84 2.02
CA TYR A 99 -31.26 -13.41 2.18
C TYR A 99 -30.90 -12.92 3.57
N SER A 100 -31.20 -13.68 4.63
CA SER A 100 -30.87 -13.29 6.01
C SER A 100 -29.35 -13.20 6.25
N THR A 101 -28.59 -14.14 5.69
CA THR A 101 -27.13 -14.14 5.83
C THR A 101 -26.49 -13.01 5.02
N VAL A 102 -26.93 -12.80 3.78
CA VAL A 102 -26.42 -11.74 2.91
C VAL A 102 -26.82 -10.35 3.41
N THR A 103 -28.03 -10.16 3.95
CA THR A 103 -28.42 -8.87 4.54
C THR A 103 -27.63 -8.58 5.80
N SER A 104 -27.36 -9.59 6.64
CA SER A 104 -26.50 -9.43 7.82
C SER A 104 -25.06 -9.07 7.41
N GLN A 105 -24.52 -9.69 6.36
CA GLN A 105 -23.20 -9.34 5.81
C GLN A 105 -23.18 -7.93 5.21
N MET A 106 -24.22 -7.54 4.47
CA MET A 106 -24.33 -6.18 3.93
C MET A 106 -24.49 -5.12 5.02
N LEU A 107 -25.26 -5.42 6.08
CA LEU A 107 -25.38 -4.55 7.24
C LEU A 107 -24.03 -4.41 7.94
N SER A 108 -23.29 -5.51 8.11
CA SER A 108 -21.94 -5.46 8.66
C SER A 108 -20.98 -4.63 7.78
N ILE A 109 -21.02 -4.78 6.46
CA ILE A 109 -20.23 -3.96 5.52
C ILE A 109 -20.63 -2.48 5.58
N ARG A 110 -21.91 -2.18 5.82
CA ARG A 110 -22.39 -0.81 6.00
C ARG A 110 -21.99 -0.21 7.35
N GLU A 111 -21.88 -1.04 8.38
CA GLU A 111 -21.42 -0.67 9.72
C GLU A 111 -19.90 -0.49 9.79
N LEU A 112 -19.15 -1.09 8.85
CA LEU A 112 -17.77 -0.72 8.59
C LEU A 112 -17.74 0.70 8.01
N SER A 113 -17.67 1.69 8.90
CA SER A 113 -17.36 3.07 8.56
C SER A 113 -16.00 3.07 7.87
N ILE A 114 -16.00 3.12 6.54
CA ILE A 114 -14.81 3.41 5.75
C ILE A 114 -14.30 4.75 6.32
N PRO A 115 -13.08 4.81 6.88
CA PRO A 115 -12.54 6.06 7.43
C PRO A 115 -12.67 7.16 6.38
N ASP A 116 -12.98 8.38 6.81
CA ASP A 116 -13.15 9.51 5.90
C ASP A 116 -11.95 9.60 4.95
N SER A 117 -12.23 9.79 3.66
CA SER A 117 -11.23 9.87 2.59
C SER A 117 -10.12 10.89 2.90
N ASP A 118 -10.43 11.88 3.73
CA ASP A 118 -9.50 12.91 4.18
C ASP A 118 -8.37 12.35 5.06
N ILE A 119 -8.64 11.33 5.88
CA ILE A 119 -7.61 10.65 6.70
C ILE A 119 -6.65 9.92 5.78
N TYR A 120 -7.16 9.23 4.75
CA TYR A 120 -6.31 8.56 3.76
C TYR A 120 -5.46 9.55 2.97
N PHE A 121 -6.01 10.71 2.62
CA PHE A 121 -5.25 11.76 1.95
C PHE A 121 -4.16 12.36 2.85
N GLN A 122 -4.47 12.63 4.13
CA GLN A 122 -3.49 13.13 5.11
C GLN A 122 -2.38 12.11 5.37
N VAL A 123 -2.72 10.83 5.50
CA VAL A 123 -1.73 9.75 5.64
C VAL A 123 -0.88 9.68 4.38
N ALA A 124 -1.48 9.68 3.19
CA ALA A 124 -0.75 9.64 1.92
C ALA A 124 0.20 10.85 1.75
N ALA A 125 -0.23 12.05 2.16
CA ALA A 125 0.60 13.25 2.15
C ALA A 125 1.80 13.14 3.11
N ASN A 126 1.63 12.45 4.25
CA ASN A 126 2.66 12.31 5.27
C ASN A 126 3.61 11.11 5.05
N ILE A 127 3.32 10.21 4.11
CA ILE A 127 4.19 9.05 3.78
C ILE A 127 5.61 9.50 3.43
N TYR A 128 5.75 10.59 2.68
CA TYR A 128 7.07 11.10 2.30
C TYR A 128 7.89 11.55 3.52
N GLN A 129 7.26 12.20 4.50
CA GLN A 129 7.92 12.62 5.73
C GLN A 129 8.33 11.43 6.59
N LEU A 130 7.47 10.40 6.68
CA LEU A 130 7.79 9.14 7.35
C LEU A 130 8.99 8.43 6.70
N HIS A 131 9.08 8.45 5.38
CA HIS A 131 10.21 7.87 4.66
C HIS A 131 11.54 8.58 4.97
N ILE A 132 11.54 9.91 5.01
CA ILE A 132 12.73 10.69 5.41
C ILE A 132 13.13 10.36 6.85
N MET A 133 12.16 10.30 7.77
CA MET A 133 12.43 9.92 9.16
C MET A 133 13.03 8.52 9.24
N PHE A 134 12.54 7.57 8.46
CA PHE A 134 13.05 6.20 8.46
C PHE A 134 14.53 6.14 8.02
N ILE A 135 14.90 6.88 6.98
CA ILE A 135 16.31 6.99 6.54
C ILE A 135 17.18 7.60 7.66
N SER A 136 16.67 8.61 8.36
CA SER A 136 17.40 9.23 9.47
C SER A 136 17.60 8.27 10.65
N ILE A 137 16.60 7.44 10.96
CA ILE A 137 16.67 6.43 12.02
C ILE A 137 17.73 5.38 11.68
N GLU A 138 17.76 4.90 10.43
CA GLU A 138 18.77 3.93 9.98
C GLU A 138 20.21 4.49 10.11
N SER A 139 20.40 5.77 9.80
CA SER A 139 21.68 6.45 9.99
C SER A 139 22.08 6.54 11.46
N VAL A 140 21.13 6.89 12.34
CA VAL A 140 21.38 6.98 13.78
C VAL A 140 21.69 5.61 14.37
N GLU A 141 20.99 4.56 13.94
CA GLU A 141 21.22 3.19 14.40
C GLU A 141 22.63 2.70 14.04
N LYS A 142 23.11 2.98 12.81
CA LYS A 142 24.49 2.67 12.40
C LYS A 142 25.52 3.37 13.29
N GLN A 143 25.31 4.64 13.61
CA GLN A 143 26.20 5.41 14.49
C GLN A 143 26.18 4.86 15.92
N LEU A 144 25.00 4.52 16.45
CA LEU A 144 24.84 3.93 17.78
C LEU A 144 25.54 2.58 17.88
N ASN A 145 25.40 1.72 16.87
CA ASN A 145 26.08 0.43 16.82
C ASN A 145 27.60 0.58 16.76
N PHE A 146 28.10 1.54 15.99
CA PHE A 146 29.52 1.86 15.94
C PHE A 146 30.05 2.36 17.29
N LEU A 147 29.31 3.27 17.94
CA LEU A 147 29.69 3.81 19.25
C LEU A 147 29.64 2.73 20.33
N SER A 148 28.59 1.90 20.35
CA SER A 148 28.43 0.76 21.25
C SER A 148 29.60 -0.20 21.13
N ARG A 149 30.03 -0.53 19.90
CA ARG A 149 31.21 -1.38 19.67
C ARG A 149 32.49 -0.74 20.19
N ARG A 150 32.67 0.57 20.03
CA ARG A 150 33.84 1.29 20.57
C ARG A 150 33.85 1.29 22.10
N ILE A 151 32.70 1.53 22.73
CA ILE A 151 32.55 1.50 24.18
C ILE A 151 32.86 0.10 24.71
N ALA A 152 32.29 -0.94 24.11
CA ALA A 152 32.56 -2.32 24.49
C ALA A 152 34.06 -2.66 24.45
N LYS A 153 34.77 -2.22 23.40
CA LYS A 153 36.21 -2.45 23.29
C LYS A 153 37.04 -1.69 24.33
N VAL A 154 36.66 -0.45 24.65
CA VAL A 154 37.33 0.31 25.72
C VAL A 154 37.07 -0.33 27.08
N LEU A 155 35.84 -0.81 27.31
CA LEU A 155 35.46 -1.51 28.52
C LEU A 155 36.27 -2.81 28.67
N GLU A 156 36.36 -3.62 27.62
CA GLU A 156 37.17 -4.84 27.56
C GLU A 156 38.63 -4.57 27.95
N LEU A 157 39.26 -3.56 27.35
CA LEU A 157 40.62 -3.15 27.70
C LEU A 157 40.74 -2.66 29.14
N TRP A 158 39.73 -1.98 29.67
CA TRP A 158 39.73 -1.52 31.05
C TRP A 158 39.56 -2.67 32.05
N TYR A 159 38.79 -3.70 31.71
CA TYR A 159 38.71 -4.93 32.51
C TYR A 159 40.05 -5.67 32.50
N GLU A 160 40.63 -5.91 31.33
CA GLU A 160 41.90 -6.64 31.18
C GLU A 160 43.06 -5.88 31.86
N VAL A 161 43.20 -4.59 31.60
CA VAL A 161 44.33 -3.82 32.16
C VAL A 161 44.06 -3.39 33.60
N GLY A 162 42.83 -2.99 33.92
CA GLY A 162 42.52 -2.37 35.21
C GLY A 162 42.15 -3.36 36.28
N ILE A 163 41.37 -4.39 35.96
CA ILE A 163 40.85 -5.34 36.96
C ILE A 163 41.74 -6.56 37.04
N ASP A 164 42.08 -7.19 35.91
CA ASP A 164 42.85 -8.43 35.94
C ASP A 164 44.27 -8.19 36.46
N THR A 165 44.97 -7.13 35.99
CA THR A 165 46.34 -6.86 36.49
C THR A 165 46.37 -6.45 37.96
N VAL A 166 45.37 -5.73 38.44
CA VAL A 166 45.27 -5.33 39.85
C VAL A 166 44.95 -6.55 40.70
N ASN A 167 44.06 -7.43 40.23
CA ASN A 167 43.74 -8.68 40.88
C ASN A 167 44.97 -9.60 40.97
N ASP A 168 45.75 -9.73 39.90
CA ASP A 168 46.99 -10.51 39.90
C ASP A 168 48.01 -9.97 40.90
N CYS A 169 48.12 -8.64 41.01
CA CYS A 169 48.99 -7.99 42.00
C CYS A 169 48.52 -8.27 43.44
N PHE A 170 47.21 -8.20 43.70
CA PHE A 170 46.65 -8.56 45.00
C PHE A 170 46.88 -10.03 45.35
N LEU A 171 46.69 -10.94 44.39
CA LEU A 171 46.97 -12.37 44.58
C LEU A 171 48.45 -12.62 44.91
N GLU A 172 49.37 -11.94 44.22
CA GLU A 172 50.80 -12.04 44.54
C GLU A 172 51.11 -11.55 45.96
N TRP A 173 50.47 -10.45 46.38
CA TRP A 173 50.67 -9.92 47.73
C TRP A 173 50.09 -10.85 48.80
N ASP A 174 48.91 -11.41 48.59
CA ASP A 174 48.31 -12.39 49.49
C ASP A 174 49.20 -13.64 49.62
N GLU A 175 49.74 -14.16 48.51
CA GLU A 175 50.66 -15.30 48.53
C GLU A 175 51.94 -14.98 49.33
N ARG A 176 52.49 -13.76 49.17
CA ARG A 176 53.65 -13.32 49.94
C ARG A 176 53.35 -13.21 51.43
N ILE A 177 52.18 -12.68 51.79
CA ILE A 177 51.74 -12.56 53.18
C ILE A 177 51.55 -13.95 53.81
N ASP A 178 50.90 -14.88 53.11
CA ASP A 178 50.72 -16.26 53.58
C ASP A 178 52.04 -17.01 53.75
N ASN A 179 52.99 -16.79 52.84
CA ASN A 179 54.34 -17.32 52.96
C ASN A 179 55.10 -16.75 54.16
N LEU A 180 54.91 -15.47 54.51
CA LEU A 180 55.50 -14.87 55.71
C LEU A 180 54.81 -15.38 56.98
N ASN A 181 53.49 -15.49 56.99
CA ASN A 181 52.71 -15.99 58.11
C ASN A 181 53.07 -17.45 58.44
N SER A 182 53.16 -18.31 57.42
CA SER A 182 53.55 -19.71 57.60
C SER A 182 55.00 -19.85 58.10
N LYS A 183 55.92 -18.98 57.67
CA LYS A 183 57.29 -18.92 58.20
C LYS A 183 57.31 -18.48 59.67
N MET A 184 56.56 -17.43 60.02
CA MET A 184 56.45 -16.98 61.41
C MET A 184 55.86 -18.07 62.30
N GLN A 185 54.82 -18.77 61.84
CA GLN A 185 54.23 -19.88 62.59
C GLN A 185 55.24 -21.01 62.84
N LYS A 186 56.03 -21.39 61.83
CA LYS A 186 57.10 -22.39 61.96
C LYS A 186 58.20 -21.95 62.94
N CYS A 187 58.59 -20.67 62.92
CA CYS A 187 59.56 -20.12 63.88
C CYS A 187 59.02 -20.10 65.31
N CYS A 188 57.75 -19.76 65.51
CA CYS A 188 57.12 -19.79 66.83
C CYS A 188 56.97 -21.21 67.38
N THR A 189 56.76 -22.22 66.53
CA THR A 189 56.72 -23.63 66.95
C THR A 189 58.09 -24.26 67.22
N PHE A 190 59.18 -23.63 66.78
CA PHE A 190 60.55 -24.12 67.00
C PHE A 190 61.20 -23.50 68.26
N ASN A 191 60.67 -22.38 68.75
CA ASN A 191 61.13 -21.69 69.97
C ASN A 191 60.30 -22.05 71.22
N MET A 192 59.52 -23.13 71.16
CA MET A 192 58.77 -23.71 72.28
C MET A 192 59.18 -25.16 72.46
#